data_AF-A0A848DI52-F1
#
_entry.id   AF-A0A848DI52-F1
#
_cell.length_a   1.000
_cell.length_b   1.000
_cell.length_c   1.000
_cell.angle_alpha   90.00
_cell.angle_beta   90.00
_cell.angle_gamma   90.00
#
_symmetry.space_group_name_H-M   'P 1'
#
loop_
_entity.id
_entity.type
_entity.pdbx_description
1 polymer ?
#
loop_
_entity_poly.entity_id
_entity_poly.type
_entity_poly.pdbx_seq_one_letter_code
_entity_poly.pdbx_strand_id
1 'polypeptide(L)'
;MSKAVLRVAQIIGVLVLAGIAVGFVVGLVQWVLAAAVIVAIPLGGWWLYRQMSGRNPKPAVRPGGSKTVAGPSGDRRSELEGRAVLDAAGRCGWCGSATLHKDEFGFPTTPLAHHRAEIDAMLGLRPRTE
;
A
#
# COMPACT_ATOMS: atom_id res chain seq x y z
N MET A 1 -5.35 -5.15 -69.33
CA MET A 1 -5.96 -5.19 -67.98
C MET A 1 -7.17 -4.27 -67.94
N SER A 2 -8.33 -4.80 -67.59
CA SER A 2 -9.60 -4.05 -67.60
C SER A 2 -9.64 -3.03 -66.45
N LYS A 3 -10.16 -1.82 -66.69
CA LYS A 3 -10.30 -0.75 -65.68
C LYS A 3 -11.00 -1.22 -64.39
N ALA A 4 -11.88 -2.21 -64.50
CA ALA A 4 -12.56 -2.86 -63.37
C ALA A 4 -11.57 -3.54 -62.41
N VAL A 5 -10.57 -4.26 -62.92
CA VAL A 5 -9.57 -4.97 -62.10
C VAL A 5 -8.73 -3.98 -61.30
N LEU A 6 -8.35 -2.86 -61.92
CA LEU A 6 -7.58 -1.81 -61.26
C LEU A 6 -8.36 -1.16 -60.10
N ARG A 7 -9.66 -0.89 -60.31
CA ARG A 7 -10.52 -0.33 -59.25
C ARG A 7 -10.72 -1.30 -58.10
N VAL A 8 -10.91 -2.59 -58.39
CA VAL A 8 -11.05 -3.63 -57.36
C VAL A 8 -9.77 -3.73 -56.53
N ALA A 9 -8.60 -3.77 -57.18
CA ALA A 9 -7.31 -3.79 -56.50
C ALA A 9 -7.11 -2.55 -55.60
N GLN A 10 -7.50 -1.37 -56.09
CA GLN A 10 -7.41 -0.12 -55.33
C GLN A 10 -8.33 -0.11 -54.10
N ILE A 11 -9.57 -0.59 -54.24
CA ILE A 11 -10.52 -0.70 -53.11
C ILE A 11 -9.97 -1.65 -52.04
N ILE A 12 -9.48 -2.83 -52.45
CA ILE A 12 -8.89 -3.79 -51.53
C ILE A 12 -7.68 -3.18 -50.83
N GLY A 13 -6.81 -2.50 -51.58
CA GLY A 13 -5.65 -1.80 -51.01
C GLY A 13 -6.04 -0.80 -49.93
N VAL A 14 -7.06 0.04 -50.18
CA VAL A 14 -7.55 1.02 -49.20
C VAL A 14 -8.15 0.32 -47.97
N LEU A 15 -8.93 -0.75 -48.16
CA LEU A 15 -9.53 -1.49 -47.05
C LEU A 15 -8.48 -2.14 -46.15
N VAL A 16 -7.45 -2.76 -46.74
CA VAL A 16 -6.35 -3.37 -46.00
C VAL A 16 -5.58 -2.30 -45.22
N LEU A 17 -5.27 -1.17 -45.86
CA LEU A 17 -4.53 -0.09 -45.20
C LEU A 17 -5.32 0.52 -44.04
N ALA A 18 -6.63 0.70 -44.23
CA ALA A 18 -7.54 1.16 -43.17
C ALA A 18 -7.60 0.15 -42.02
N GLY A 19 -7.70 -1.16 -42.32
CA GLY A 19 -7.69 -2.21 -41.30
C GLY A 19 -6.41 -2.22 -40.47
N ILE A 20 -5.26 -2.08 -41.11
CA ILE A 20 -3.96 -1.98 -40.42
C ILE A 20 -3.90 -0.73 -39.54
N ALA A 21 -4.33 0.42 -40.05
CA ALA A 21 -4.35 1.67 -39.29
C ALA A 21 -5.23 1.55 -38.04
N VAL A 22 -6.45 1.00 -38.18
CA VAL A 22 -7.35 0.76 -37.04
C VAL A 22 -6.73 -0.21 -36.05
N GLY A 23 -6.16 -1.33 -36.53
CA GLY A 23 -5.50 -2.31 -35.67
C GLY A 23 -4.35 -1.71 -34.86
N PHE A 24 -3.53 -0.86 -35.49
CA PHE A 24 -2.44 -0.16 -34.81
C PHE A 24 -2.95 0.79 -33.72
N VAL A 25 -3.98 1.59 -34.02
CA VAL A 25 -4.60 2.50 -33.05
C VAL A 25 -5.18 1.73 -31.87
N VAL A 26 -5.94 0.66 -32.13
CA VAL A 26 -6.51 -0.19 -31.08
C VAL A 26 -5.41 -0.83 -30.23
N GLY A 27 -4.37 -1.36 -30.85
CA GLY A 27 -3.22 -1.93 -30.13
C GLY A 27 -2.52 -0.91 -29.25
N LEU A 28 -2.34 0.32 -29.73
CA LEU A 28 -1.73 1.41 -28.97
C LEU A 28 -2.62 1.83 -27.78
N VAL A 29 -3.94 1.94 -27.98
CA VAL A 29 -4.89 2.22 -26.90
C VAL A 29 -4.84 1.11 -25.84
N GLN A 30 -4.86 -0.15 -26.27
CA GLN A 30 -4.80 -1.29 -25.35
C GLN A 30 -3.48 -1.31 -24.57
N TRP A 31 -2.36 -0.99 -25.21
CA TRP A 31 -1.06 -0.91 -24.54
C TRP A 31 -1.02 0.21 -23.49
N VAL A 32 -1.55 1.38 -23.82
CA VAL A 32 -1.66 2.52 -22.87
C VAL A 32 -2.56 2.14 -21.68
N LEU A 33 -3.70 1.51 -21.93
CA LEU A 33 -4.60 1.06 -20.87
C LEU A 33 -3.95 0.00 -19.98
N ALA A 34 -3.23 -0.97 -20.56
CA ALA A 34 -2.51 -1.98 -19.80
C ALA A 34 -1.43 -1.34 -18.91
N ALA A 35 -0.62 -0.44 -19.47
CA ALA A 35 0.39 0.29 -18.71
C ALA A 35 -0.25 1.13 -17.58
N ALA A 36 -1.37 1.81 -17.87
CA ALA A 36 -2.10 2.59 -16.88
C ALA A 36 -2.61 1.71 -15.73
N VAL A 37 -3.16 0.52 -16.01
CA VAL A 37 -3.62 -0.43 -14.98
C VAL A 37 -2.45 -0.93 -14.13
N ILE A 38 -1.33 -1.31 -14.76
CA ILE A 38 -0.12 -1.77 -14.07
C ILE A 38 0.39 -0.70 -13.10
N VAL A 39 0.32 0.58 -13.47
CA VAL A 39 0.73 1.71 -12.61
C VAL A 39 -0.34 2.07 -11.58
N ALA A 40 -1.63 1.96 -11.94
CA ALA A 40 -2.74 2.29 -11.06
C ALA A 40 -2.87 1.33 -9.86
N ILE A 41 -2.53 0.05 -10.03
CA ILE A 41 -2.56 -0.94 -8.94
C ILE A 41 -1.62 -0.55 -7.76
N PRO A 42 -0.31 -0.31 -7.96
CA PRO A 42 0.58 0.08 -6.88
C PRO A 42 0.30 1.47 -6.34
N LEU A 43 -0.02 2.47 -7.20
CA LEU A 43 -0.37 3.81 -6.72
C LEU A 43 -1.68 3.80 -5.93
N GLY A 44 -2.70 3.10 -6.43
CA GLY A 44 -3.98 2.94 -5.78
C GLY A 44 -3.84 2.19 -4.46
N GLY A 45 -3.07 1.10 -4.44
CA GLY A 45 -2.76 0.35 -3.23
C GLY A 45 -2.02 1.18 -2.19
N TRP A 46 -1.01 1.95 -2.60
CA TRP A 46 -0.29 2.86 -1.72
C TRP A 46 -1.18 3.98 -1.17
N TRP A 47 -2.03 4.56 -2.01
CA TRP A 47 -2.97 5.60 -1.59
C TRP A 47 -4.00 5.07 -0.60
N LEU A 48 -4.58 3.89 -0.87
CA LEU A 48 -5.50 3.21 0.04
C LEU A 48 -4.81 2.88 1.37
N TYR A 49 -3.58 2.34 1.30
CA TYR A 49 -2.74 2.07 2.46
C TYR A 49 -2.50 3.34 3.28
N ARG A 50 -2.17 4.47 2.64
CA ARG A 50 -1.98 5.76 3.29
C ARG A 50 -3.27 6.29 3.91
N GLN A 51 -4.42 6.09 3.28
CA GLN A 51 -5.70 6.54 3.82
C GLN A 51 -6.15 5.73 5.04
N MET A 52 -5.87 4.43 5.04
CA MET A 52 -6.11 3.57 6.20
C MET A 52 -5.11 3.85 7.33
N SER A 53 -3.83 4.03 7.00
CA SER A 53 -2.76 4.30 7.97
C SER A 53 -2.77 5.74 8.51
N GLY A 54 -3.30 6.69 7.73
CA GLY A 54 -3.48 8.09 8.08
C GLY A 54 -4.75 8.37 8.89
N ARG A 55 -5.59 7.36 9.14
CA ARG A 55 -6.77 7.45 10.00
C ARG A 55 -6.43 7.29 11.49
N ASN A 56 -5.21 7.65 11.88
CA ASN A 56 -4.90 7.96 13.26
C ASN A 56 -5.34 9.40 13.54
N PRO A 57 -6.28 9.64 14.47
CA PRO A 57 -6.64 10.99 14.87
C PRO A 57 -5.41 11.61 15.52
N LYS A 58 -4.71 12.47 14.80
CA LYS A 58 -3.79 13.42 15.43
C LYS A 58 -4.66 14.28 16.35
N PRO A 59 -4.50 14.26 17.68
CA PRO A 59 -5.18 15.22 18.52
C PRO A 59 -4.70 16.59 18.07
N ALA A 60 -5.63 17.53 17.91
CA ALA A 60 -5.31 18.92 17.66
C ALA A 60 -4.22 19.35 18.65
N VAL A 61 -3.09 19.82 18.13
CA VAL A 61 -2.00 20.40 18.91
C VAL A 61 -2.58 21.59 19.66
N ARG A 62 -2.85 21.42 20.96
CA ARG A 62 -3.08 22.52 21.89
C ARG A 62 -1.70 22.98 22.39
N PRO A 63 -1.34 24.27 22.26
CA PRO A 63 -0.12 24.77 22.86
C PRO A 63 -0.36 24.99 24.36
N GLY A 64 0.48 24.39 25.20
CA GLY A 64 0.66 24.83 26.59
C GLY A 64 0.36 23.81 27.69
N GLY A 65 1.25 23.75 28.67
CA GLY A 65 1.07 23.11 29.98
C GLY A 65 1.85 21.79 30.11
N SER A 66 3.13 21.81 30.48
CA SER A 66 3.61 21.74 31.88
C SER A 66 3.17 20.47 32.62
N LYS A 67 4.19 19.64 32.94
CA LYS A 67 4.31 18.57 33.95
C LYS A 67 3.09 18.30 34.84
N THR A 68 2.69 17.03 34.89
CA THR A 68 2.36 16.34 36.16
C THR A 68 2.46 14.82 35.99
N VAL A 69 3.18 14.20 36.92
CA VAL A 69 3.29 12.76 37.15
C VAL A 69 2.12 12.33 38.04
N ALA A 70 1.21 11.46 37.55
CA ALA A 70 0.33 10.55 38.30
C ALA A 70 -0.53 9.72 37.30
N GLY A 71 -0.54 8.37 37.44
CA GLY A 71 -0.91 7.37 36.39
C GLY A 71 -2.37 7.29 35.92
N PRO A 72 -2.67 6.44 34.90
CA PRO A 72 -2.95 5.00 35.11
C PRO A 72 -2.33 4.12 34.01
N SER A 73 -2.37 2.79 34.15
CA SER A 73 -1.80 1.80 33.21
C SER A 73 -2.13 1.99 31.72
N GLY A 74 -3.19 2.75 31.38
CA GLY A 74 -3.54 3.13 30.01
C GLY A 74 -2.53 4.08 29.33
N ASP A 75 -1.93 5.02 30.07
CA ASP A 75 -0.96 5.97 29.50
C ASP A 75 0.38 5.28 29.24
N ARG A 76 0.78 4.37 30.13
CA ARG A 76 1.99 3.57 29.93
C ARG A 76 1.82 2.56 28.79
N ARG A 77 0.64 1.96 28.66
CA ARG A 77 0.33 1.07 27.53
C ARG A 77 0.43 1.83 26.21
N SER A 78 -0.25 2.97 26.08
CA SER A 78 -0.24 3.74 24.84
C SER A 78 1.16 4.23 24.46
N GLU A 79 2.01 4.57 25.44
CA GLU A 79 3.42 4.87 25.21
C GLU A 79 4.20 3.67 24.64
N LEU A 80 4.03 2.47 25.21
CA LEU A 80 4.74 1.26 24.76
C LEU A 80 4.24 0.79 23.39
N GLU A 81 2.92 0.79 23.18
CA GLU A 81 2.31 0.44 21.89
C GLU A 81 2.73 1.46 20.81
N GLY A 82 2.86 2.74 21.16
CA GLY A 82 3.35 3.80 20.26
C GLY A 82 4.81 3.64 19.84
N ARG A 83 5.61 2.87 20.57
CA ARG A 83 6.99 2.51 20.18
C ARG A 83 7.02 1.29 19.26
N ALA A 84 6.05 0.39 19.36
CA ALA A 84 5.93 -0.79 18.52
C ALA A 84 5.21 -0.49 17.19
N VAL A 85 5.70 0.51 16.47
CA VAL A 85 5.28 0.89 15.11
C VAL A 85 6.50 0.95 14.19
N LEU A 86 6.28 1.02 12.87
CA LEU A 86 7.39 1.21 11.93
C LEU A 86 7.98 2.62 12.05
N ASP A 87 9.31 2.72 12.09
CA ASP A 87 10.04 3.99 12.04
C ASP A 87 10.00 4.60 10.63
N ALA A 88 10.50 5.83 10.49
CA ALA A 88 10.52 6.52 9.20
C ALA A 88 11.41 5.83 8.14
N ALA A 89 12.32 4.95 8.56
CA ALA A 89 13.17 4.14 7.69
C ALA A 89 12.56 2.76 7.39
N GLY A 90 11.33 2.49 7.85
CA GLY A 90 10.63 1.22 7.65
C GLY A 90 11.10 0.08 8.55
N ARG A 91 11.85 0.37 9.61
CA ARG A 91 12.29 -0.61 10.61
C ARG A 91 11.31 -0.70 11.76
N CYS A 92 11.33 -1.79 12.51
CA CYS A 92 10.56 -1.92 13.74
C CYS A 92 11.07 -0.90 14.79
N GLY A 93 10.20 0.00 15.25
CA GLY A 93 10.52 0.98 16.29
C GLY A 93 10.75 0.39 17.68
N TRP A 94 10.41 -0.89 17.88
CA TRP A 94 10.64 -1.62 19.12
C TRP A 94 12.01 -2.30 19.16
N CYS A 95 12.30 -3.21 18.23
CA CYS A 95 13.54 -3.99 18.20
C CYS A 95 14.57 -3.52 17.15
N GLY A 96 14.25 -2.52 16.33
CA GLY A 96 15.15 -1.99 15.29
C GLY A 96 15.28 -2.86 14.04
N SER A 97 14.56 -3.98 13.94
CA SER A 97 14.66 -4.89 12.79
C SER A 97 14.28 -4.21 11.48
N ALA A 98 15.09 -4.40 10.45
CA ALA A 98 14.77 -4.01 9.07
C ALA A 98 13.97 -5.07 8.31
N THR A 99 13.82 -6.27 8.89
CA THR A 99 13.02 -7.36 8.30
C THR A 99 11.61 -7.35 8.86
N LEU A 100 10.65 -7.70 8.00
CA LEU A 100 9.24 -7.77 8.37
C LEU A 100 9.02 -8.88 9.41
N HIS A 101 8.33 -8.53 10.49
CA HIS A 101 7.93 -9.52 11.50
C HIS A 101 6.98 -10.53 10.90
N LYS A 102 7.13 -11.78 11.35
CA LYS A 102 6.28 -12.90 10.97
C LYS A 102 5.62 -13.49 12.20
N ASP A 103 4.43 -14.03 12.01
CA ASP A 103 3.79 -14.89 13.00
C ASP A 103 4.39 -16.32 12.96
N GLU A 104 3.82 -17.21 13.77
CA GLU A 104 4.23 -18.62 13.87
C GLU A 104 4.02 -19.41 12.56
N PHE A 105 3.14 -18.93 11.68
CA PHE A 105 2.86 -19.52 10.37
C PHE A 105 3.69 -18.90 9.24
N GLY A 106 4.53 -17.90 9.56
CA GLY A 106 5.37 -17.21 8.60
C GLY A 106 4.69 -16.07 7.84
N PHE A 107 3.45 -15.69 8.19
CA PHE A 107 2.75 -14.57 7.58
C PHE A 107 3.24 -13.24 8.16
N PRO A 108 3.29 -12.17 7.33
CA PRO A 108 3.52 -10.80 7.78
C PRO A 108 2.65 -10.39 8.96
N THR A 109 3.27 -9.86 10.01
CA THR A 109 2.56 -9.28 11.16
C THR A 109 3.07 -7.89 11.50
N THR A 110 2.24 -7.10 12.19
CA THR A 110 2.62 -5.74 12.61
C THR A 110 3.61 -5.80 13.78
N PRO A 111 4.51 -4.81 13.93
CA PRO A 111 5.41 -4.74 15.08
C PRO A 111 4.66 -4.82 16.43
N LEU A 112 3.50 -4.18 16.53
CA LEU A 112 2.65 -4.22 17.73
C LEU A 112 2.15 -5.62 18.06
N ALA A 113 1.71 -6.38 17.05
CA ALA A 113 1.22 -7.74 17.26
C ALA A 113 2.39 -8.69 17.61
N HIS A 114 3.54 -8.54 16.96
CA HIS A 114 4.73 -9.35 17.23
C HIS A 114 5.27 -9.16 18.65
N HIS A 115 5.29 -7.93 19.15
CA HIS A 115 5.83 -7.59 20.47
C HIS A 115 4.75 -7.45 21.56
N ARG A 116 3.52 -7.92 21.31
CA ARG A 116 2.39 -7.81 22.25
C ARG A 116 2.72 -8.41 23.62
N ALA A 117 3.31 -9.60 23.63
CA ALA A 117 3.68 -10.31 24.84
C ALA A 117 4.77 -9.57 25.64
N GLU A 118 5.74 -8.95 24.95
CA GLU A 118 6.79 -8.14 25.59
C GLU A 118 6.21 -6.86 26.20
N ILE A 119 5.29 -6.20 25.51
CA ILE A 119 4.59 -5.01 26.01
C ILE A 119 3.74 -5.36 27.23
N ASP A 120 2.97 -6.45 27.17
CA ASP A 120 2.15 -6.90 28.30
C ASP A 120 3.02 -7.28 29.50
N ALA A 121 4.19 -7.91 29.29
CA ALA A 121 5.16 -8.19 30.34
C ALA A 121 5.70 -6.90 31.00
N MET A 122 6.02 -5.87 30.21
CA MET A 122 6.43 -4.56 30.74
C MET A 122 5.31 -3.83 31.51
N LEU A 123 4.05 -4.15 31.20
CA LEU A 123 2.88 -3.64 31.93
C LEU A 123 2.53 -4.48 33.17
N GLY A 124 3.30 -5.53 33.47
CA GLY A 124 3.02 -6.44 34.58
C GLY A 124 1.78 -7.32 34.36
N LEU A 125 1.31 -7.43 33.12
CA LEU A 125 0.19 -8.29 32.75
C LEU A 125 0.75 -9.68 32.45
N ARG A 126 0.18 -10.71 33.08
CA ARG A 126 0.54 -12.08 32.73
C ARG A 126 0.16 -12.33 31.26
N PRO A 127 0.97 -13.08 30.50
CA PRO A 127 0.58 -13.49 29.16
C PRO A 127 -0.77 -14.20 29.25
N ARG A 128 -1.73 -13.81 28.38
CA ARG A 128 -2.96 -14.59 28.22
C ARG A 128 -2.56 -15.91 27.60
N THR A 129 -2.52 -16.96 28.42
CA THR A 129 -2.56 -18.33 27.93
C THR A 129 -3.95 -18.53 27.35
N GLU A 130 -4.07 -18.52 26.03
CA GLU A 130 -5.19 -19.15 25.34
C GLU A 130 -4.98 -20.67 25.28
#